data_AF-A0A0C3DC54-F1
#
_entry.id   AF-A0A0C3DC54-F1
#
_cell.length_a   1.000
_cell.length_b   1.000
_cell.length_c   1.000
_cell.angle_alpha   90.00
_cell.angle_beta   90.00
_cell.angle_gamma   90.00
#
_symmetry.space_group_name_H-M   'P 1'
#
loop_
_entity.id
_entity.type
_entity.pdbx_description
1 polymer ?
#
loop_
_entity_poly.entity_id
_entity_poly.type
_entity_poly.pdbx_seq_one_letter_code
_entity_poly.pdbx_strand_id
1 'polypeptide(L)'
;MYQCIIHGVGCVIVYEYAYFCLQGNLQDVIALGVKQYQDSGTQASIFQDLQQVFQAHANNQVTIQPLVLDIILRNQMSKTFK
;
A
#
# COMPACT_ATOMS: atom_id res chain seq x y z
N MET A 1 -4.38 12.38 -11.54
CA MET A 1 -4.59 12.39 -10.07
C MET A 1 -4.52 10.98 -9.48
N TYR A 2 -5.31 10.02 -9.97
CA TYR A 2 -5.37 8.65 -9.43
C TYR A 2 -4.03 7.88 -9.47
N GLN A 3 -3.20 8.07 -10.50
CA GLN A 3 -1.89 7.43 -10.58
C GLN A 3 -0.94 7.85 -9.44
N CYS A 4 -0.98 9.12 -9.02
CA CYS A 4 -0.22 9.60 -7.87
C CYS A 4 -0.68 8.94 -6.56
N ILE A 5 -1.98 8.68 -6.42
CA ILE A 5 -2.55 7.99 -5.26
C ILE A 5 -2.09 6.53 -5.23
N ILE A 6 -2.15 5.83 -6.37
CA ILE A 6 -1.68 4.44 -6.48
C ILE A 6 -0.21 4.31 -6.07
N HIS A 7 0.66 5.17 -6.63
CA HIS A 7 2.08 5.17 -6.26
C HIS A 7 2.28 5.57 -4.79
N GLY A 8 1.56 6.58 -4.30
CA GLY A 8 1.64 7.02 -2.91
C GLY A 8 1.27 5.92 -1.91
N VAL A 9 0.18 5.18 -2.17
CA VAL A 9 -0.22 4.03 -1.36
C VAL A 9 0.84 2.93 -1.39
N GLY A 10 1.38 2.60 -2.57
CA GLY A 10 2.46 1.64 -2.70
C GLY A 10 3.69 2.02 -1.88
N CYS A 11 4.13 3.28 -1.95
CA CYS A 11 5.23 3.78 -1.15
C CYS A 11 4.96 3.65 0.35
N VAL A 12 3.77 4.05 0.83
CA VAL A 12 3.41 3.95 2.26
C VAL A 12 3.53 2.51 2.75
N ILE A 13 3.04 1.54 1.99
CA ILE A 13 3.10 0.12 2.35
C ILE A 13 4.53 -0.41 2.34
N VAL A 14 5.35 -0.04 1.35
CA VAL A 14 6.77 -0.42 1.31
C VAL A 14 7.53 0.15 2.50
N TYR A 15 7.32 1.43 2.84
CA TYR A 15 8.00 2.07 3.97
C TYR A 15 7.52 1.54 5.32
N GLU A 16 6.23 1.23 5.45
CA GLU A 16 5.68 0.57 6.62
C GLU A 16 6.40 -0.76 6.87
N TYR A 17 6.48 -1.63 5.86
CA TYR A 17 7.18 -2.90 5.99
C TYR A 17 8.68 -2.73 6.25
N ALA A 18 9.35 -1.84 5.51
CA ALA A 18 10.76 -1.56 5.69
C ALA A 18 11.06 -1.09 7.13
N TYR A 19 10.18 -0.30 7.74
CA TYR A 19 10.31 0.13 9.13
C TYR A 19 10.33 -1.05 10.12
N PHE A 20 9.50 -2.07 9.92
CA PHE A 20 9.54 -3.27 10.77
C PHE A 20 10.77 -4.15 10.47
N CYS A 21 11.23 -4.21 9.21
CA CYS A 21 12.47 -4.91 8.85
C CYS A 21 13.73 -4.28 9.47
N LEU A 22 13.73 -2.96 9.71
CA LEU A 22 14.84 -2.23 10.36
C LEU A 22 15.18 -2.77 11.76
N GLN A 23 14.29 -3.53 12.39
CA GLN A 23 14.58 -4.18 13.67
C GLN A 23 15.60 -5.35 13.56
N GLY A 24 15.99 -5.76 12.34
CA GLY A 24 16.96 -6.83 12.09
C GLY A 24 18.31 -6.39 11.50
N ASN A 25 18.30 -5.77 10.31
CA ASN A 25 19.51 -5.33 9.60
C ASN A 25 19.19 -4.13 8.69
N LEU A 26 20.06 -3.13 8.62
CA LEU A 26 19.82 -1.82 7.99
C LEU A 26 20.06 -1.82 6.47
N GLN A 27 20.85 -2.75 5.94
CA GLN A 27 21.15 -2.79 4.52
C GLN A 27 19.96 -3.34 3.73
N ASP A 28 19.61 -2.65 2.65
CA ASP A 28 18.63 -3.07 1.64
C ASP A 28 17.19 -3.31 2.14
N VAL A 29 16.81 -2.80 3.31
CA VAL A 29 15.42 -2.95 3.84
C VAL A 29 14.34 -2.41 2.91
N ILE A 30 14.65 -1.35 2.15
CA ILE A 30 13.72 -0.80 1.14
C ILE A 30 13.59 -1.79 -0.02
N ALA A 31 14.70 -2.36 -0.50
CA ALA A 31 14.67 -3.36 -1.56
C ALA A 31 13.92 -4.63 -1.12
N LEU A 32 14.09 -5.03 0.14
CA LEU A 32 13.32 -6.12 0.74
C LEU A 32 11.82 -5.79 0.79
N GLY A 33 11.45 -4.56 1.18
CA GLY A 33 10.07 -4.12 1.18
C GLY A 33 9.45 -4.05 -0.21
N VAL A 34 10.20 -3.58 -1.22
CA VAL A 34 9.76 -3.60 -2.62
C VAL A 34 9.56 -5.04 -3.10
N LYS A 35 10.52 -5.93 -2.80
CA LYS A 35 10.41 -7.34 -3.18
C LYS A 35 9.18 -8.00 -2.54
N GLN A 36 8.99 -7.79 -1.23
CA GLN A 36 7.82 -8.31 -0.53
C GLN A 36 6.53 -7.76 -1.13
N TYR A 37 6.47 -6.47 -1.46
CA TYR A 37 5.30 -5.84 -2.08
C TYR A 37 4.91 -6.46 -3.42
N GLN A 38 5.91 -6.88 -4.21
CA GLN A 38 5.73 -7.54 -5.49
C GLN A 38 5.35 -9.01 -5.32
N ASP A 39 6.04 -9.74 -4.44
CA ASP A 39 5.92 -11.19 -4.28
C ASP A 39 4.65 -11.59 -3.49
N SER A 40 4.14 -10.73 -2.60
CA SER A 40 3.00 -11.05 -1.73
C SER A 40 1.63 -10.92 -2.42
N GLY A 41 1.57 -10.39 -3.64
CA GLY A 41 0.32 -10.01 -4.30
C GLY A 41 -0.33 -8.74 -3.72
N THR A 42 0.27 -8.10 -2.71
CA THR A 42 -0.22 -6.85 -2.10
C THR A 42 -0.36 -5.74 -3.14
N GLN A 43 0.58 -5.63 -4.07
CA GLN A 43 0.50 -4.67 -5.18
C GLN A 43 -0.76 -4.85 -6.02
N ALA A 44 -1.08 -6.10 -6.40
CA ALA A 44 -2.25 -6.41 -7.23
C ALA A 44 -3.55 -6.14 -6.47
N SER A 45 -3.62 -6.54 -5.20
CA SER A 45 -4.77 -6.29 -4.31
C SER A 45 -5.08 -4.79 -4.18
N ILE A 46 -4.05 -3.98 -3.86
CA ILE A 46 -4.20 -2.52 -3.75
C ILE A 46 -4.64 -1.91 -5.07
N PHE A 47 -4.04 -2.33 -6.19
CA PHE A 47 -4.38 -1.80 -7.49
C PHE A 47 -5.85 -2.04 -7.84
N GLN A 48 -6.34 -3.26 -7.58
CA GLN A 48 -7.73 -3.64 -7.81
C GLN A 48 -8.69 -2.84 -6.90
N ASP A 49 -8.41 -2.76 -5.60
CA ASP A 49 -9.23 -2.03 -4.64
C ASP A 49 -9.32 -0.53 -4.96
N LEU A 50 -8.18 0.09 -5.30
CA LEU A 50 -8.14 1.49 -5.69
C LEU A 50 -8.89 1.74 -7.00
N GLN A 51 -8.77 0.85 -7.99
CA GLN A 51 -9.56 0.96 -9.22
C GLN A 51 -11.06 0.93 -8.93
N GLN A 52 -11.52 0.01 -8.07
CA GLN A 52 -12.93 -0.08 -7.69
C GLN A 52 -13.41 1.19 -7.00
N VAL A 53 -12.63 1.74 -6.05
CA VAL A 53 -12.96 3.00 -5.39
C VAL A 53 -13.03 4.16 -6.38
N PHE A 54 -12.06 4.28 -7.28
CA PHE A 54 -12.06 5.37 -8.26
C PHE A 54 -13.21 5.26 -9.26
N GLN A 55 -13.58 4.05 -9.68
CA GLN A 55 -14.74 3.83 -10.55
C GLN A 55 -16.06 4.16 -9.85
N ALA A 56 -16.24 3.70 -8.61
CA ALA A 56 -17.47 3.92 -7.85
C ALA A 56 -17.70 5.39 -7.46
N HIS A 57 -16.62 6.17 -7.31
CA HIS A 57 -16.67 7.55 -6.83
C HIS A 57 -16.25 8.60 -7.88
N ALA A 58 -16.13 8.22 -9.16
CA ALA A 58 -15.71 9.12 -10.24
C ALA A 58 -16.55 10.40 -10.34
N ASN A 59 -17.84 10.34 -9.95
CA ASN A 59 -18.80 11.44 -10.04
C ASN A 59 -19.33 11.92 -8.69
N ASN A 60 -18.79 11.45 -7.56
CA ASN A 60 -19.37 11.67 -6.24
C ASN A 60 -18.42 12.48 -5.35
N GLN A 61 -18.93 13.48 -4.62
CA GLN A 61 -18.13 14.32 -3.69
C GLN A 61 -17.72 13.58 -2.40
N VAL A 62 -17.79 12.25 -2.39
CA VAL A 62 -17.37 11.45 -1.24
C VAL A 62 -15.86 11.57 -1.09
N THR A 63 -15.42 11.85 0.13
CA THR A 63 -14.02 11.94 0.54
C THR A 63 -13.33 10.60 0.22
N ILE A 64 -12.50 10.56 -0.82
CA ILE A 64 -11.75 9.36 -1.24
C ILE A 64 -10.70 8.98 -0.17
N GLN A 65 -10.24 9.96 0.63
CA GLN A 65 -9.20 9.77 1.65
C GLN A 65 -9.49 8.63 2.65
N PRO A 66 -10.64 8.56 3.34
CA PRO A 66 -10.93 7.46 4.27
C PRO A 66 -10.94 6.08 3.60
N LEU A 67 -11.39 5.98 2.34
CA LEU A 67 -11.36 4.71 1.60
C LEU A 67 -9.93 4.29 1.26
N VAL A 68 -9.10 5.25 0.84
CA VAL A 68 -7.66 5.00 0.60
C VAL A 68 -6.96 4.58 1.89
N LEU A 69 -7.29 5.21 3.02
CA LEU A 69 -6.75 4.82 4.32
C LEU A 69 -7.15 3.39 4.70
N ASP A 70 -8.42 3.03 4.52
CA ASP A 70 -8.89 1.66 4.76
C ASP A 70 -8.13 0.63 3.90
N ILE A 71 -7.92 0.92 2.61
CA ILE A 71 -7.11 0.07 1.72
C ILE A 71 -5.70 -0.11 2.26
N ILE A 72 -5.04 0.96 2.71
CA ILE A 72 -3.71 0.89 3.32
C ILE A 72 -3.72 -0.05 4.54
N LEU A 73 -4.67 0.14 5.47
CA LEU A 73 -4.77 -0.66 6.69
C LEU A 73 -5.05 -2.14 6.40
N ARG A 74 -5.90 -2.46 5.41
CA ARG A 74 -6.18 -3.83 4.99
C ARG A 74 -4.97 -4.51 4.35
N ASN A 75 -4.13 -3.76 3.65
CA ASN A 75 -3.00 -4.29 2.87
C ASN A 75 -1.63 -4.13 3.56
N GLN A 76 -1.57 -3.70 4.82
CA GLN A 76 -0.35 -3.66 5.63
C GLN A 76 0.42 -4.99 5.55
N MET A 77 1.69 -4.92 5.15
CA MET A 77 2.53 -6.10 5.05
C MET A 77 3.14 -6.47 6.40
N SER A 78 3.21 -5.52 7.35
CA SER A 78 3.75 -5.79 8.70
C SER A 78 2.93 -6.78 9.53
N LYS A 79 1.72 -7.15 9.08
CA LYS A 79 0.89 -8.18 9.74
C LYS A 79 1.62 -9.51 9.92
N THR A 80 2.67 -9.77 9.15
CA THR A 80 3.54 -10.94 9.29
C THR A 80 4.48 -10.88 10.49
N PHE A 81 4.69 -9.71 11.11
CA PHE A 81 5.53 -9.51 12.30
C PHE A 81 4.74 -9.51 13.61
N LYS A 82 3.44 -9.87 13.58
CA LYS A 82 2.58 -9.96 14.77
C LYS A 82 2.67 -11.32 15.46
#